data_AF-G0XN35-F1
#
_entry.id   AF-G0XN35-F1
#
_cell.length_a   1.000
_cell.length_b   1.000
_cell.length_c   1.000
_cell.angle_alpha   90.00
_cell.angle_beta   90.00
_cell.angle_gamma   90.00
#
_symmetry.space_group_name_H-M   'P 1'
#
loop_
_entity.id
_entity.type
_entity.pdbx_description
1 polymer ?
#
loop_
_entity_poly.entity_id
_entity_poly.type
_entity_poly.pdbx_seq_one_letter_code
_entity_poly.pdbx_strand_id
1 'polypeptide(L)'
;TEGCRGEGGILVNKDGYRYLQDYGLGPETPLGKPENKYMELGPRDKVSQAFWHEWRAGRTIKTHRGDVVHLDLRHLGARKLHERLPFICELAKAYVGVDPVNEPIPVRPTAHYTMG
;
A
#
# COMPACT_ATOMS: atom_id res chain seq x y z
N THR A 1 5.45 -5.57 -4.91
CA THR A 1 6.84 -5.04 -4.89
C THR A 1 6.82 -3.61 -4.35
N GLU A 2 7.94 -3.11 -3.80
CA GLU A 2 8.08 -1.69 -3.47
C GLU A 2 7.85 -0.77 -4.68
N GLY A 3 8.10 -1.28 -5.90
CA GLY A 3 7.81 -0.57 -7.15
C GLY A 3 6.38 -0.03 -7.24
N CYS A 4 5.39 -0.67 -6.58
CA CYS A 4 4.03 -0.15 -6.54
C CYS A 4 3.94 1.22 -5.86
N ARG A 5 4.67 1.41 -4.75
CA ARG A 5 4.75 2.70 -4.05
C ARG A 5 5.57 3.71 -4.86
N GLY A 6 6.68 3.26 -5.46
CA GLY A 6 7.51 4.04 -6.38
C GLY A 6 6.74 4.62 -7.58
N GLU A 7 5.79 3.87 -8.12
CA GLU A 7 4.97 4.30 -9.25
C GLU A 7 3.78 5.20 -8.86
N GLY A 8 3.57 5.43 -7.56
CA GLY A 8 2.55 6.32 -7.00
C GLY A 8 1.46 5.64 -6.17
N GLY A 9 1.54 4.33 -5.93
CA GLY A 9 0.55 3.61 -5.13
C GLY A 9 0.46 4.11 -3.70
N ILE A 10 -0.78 4.22 -3.19
CA ILE A 10 -1.06 4.81 -1.87
C ILE A 10 -1.54 3.76 -0.87
N LEU A 11 -1.25 3.98 0.42
CA LEU A 11 -1.78 3.13 1.49
C LEU A 11 -2.99 3.77 2.15
N VAL A 12 -4.12 3.08 2.14
CA VAL A 12 -5.37 3.54 2.74
C VAL A 12 -5.90 2.53 3.75
N ASN A 13 -6.50 3.03 4.83
CA ASN A 13 -7.07 2.20 5.88
C ASN A 13 -8.51 1.74 5.53
N LYS A 14 -9.23 1.12 6.49
CA LYS A 14 -10.60 0.61 6.25
C LYS A 14 -11.59 1.70 5.85
N ASP A 15 -11.34 2.95 6.24
CA ASP A 15 -12.21 4.10 6.00
C ASP A 15 -11.85 4.80 4.66
N GLY A 16 -10.88 4.25 3.91
CA GLY A 16 -10.36 4.86 2.68
C GLY A 16 -9.42 6.03 2.92
N TYR A 17 -9.01 6.28 4.17
CA TYR A 17 -8.13 7.39 4.54
C TYR A 17 -6.66 7.04 4.30
N ARG A 18 -5.93 7.94 3.64
CA ARG A 18 -4.49 7.81 3.37
C ARG A 18 -3.68 8.15 4.61
N TYR A 19 -3.53 7.16 5.47
CA TYR A 19 -3.20 7.32 6.88
C TYR A 19 -1.74 7.67 7.20
N LEU A 20 -0.79 7.50 6.25
CA LEU A 20 0.65 7.68 6.56
C LEU A 20 1.00 9.09 7.05
N GLN A 21 0.23 10.10 6.65
CA GLN A 21 0.41 11.50 7.07
C GLN A 21 0.35 11.68 8.60
N ASP A 22 -0.37 10.81 9.31
CA ASP A 22 -0.52 10.88 10.77
C ASP A 22 0.67 10.28 11.54
N TYR A 23 1.62 9.64 10.84
CA TYR A 23 2.68 8.83 11.44
C TYR A 23 4.08 9.37 11.19
N GLY A 24 4.21 10.69 11.03
CA GLY A 24 5.50 11.34 10.81
C GLY A 24 6.11 11.07 9.43
N LEU A 25 5.29 10.62 8.47
CA LEU A 25 5.67 10.47 7.06
C LEU A 25 5.31 11.71 6.23
N GLY A 26 4.93 12.79 6.90
CA GLY A 26 4.84 14.14 6.35
C GLY A 26 3.65 14.35 5.43
N PRO A 27 3.45 15.59 4.95
CA PRO A 27 2.16 15.99 4.43
C PRO A 27 1.78 15.14 3.23
N GLU A 28 0.47 14.96 3.07
CA GLU A 28 -0.06 14.22 1.95
C GLU A 28 0.45 14.80 0.62
N THR A 29 1.01 13.94 -0.23
CA THR A 29 1.48 14.32 -1.56
C THR A 29 0.37 14.14 -2.60
N PRO A 30 0.34 14.88 -3.72
CA PRO A 30 -0.67 14.64 -4.76
C PRO A 30 -0.60 13.22 -5.34
N LEU A 31 -1.76 12.64 -5.67
CA LEU A 31 -1.83 11.32 -6.32
C LEU A 31 -1.01 11.28 -7.61
N GLY A 32 -0.30 10.18 -7.84
CA GLY A 32 0.59 10.00 -8.98
C GLY A 32 1.88 10.85 -8.94
N LYS A 33 2.12 11.63 -7.88
CA LYS A 33 3.35 12.42 -7.67
C LYS A 33 4.00 12.02 -6.33
N PRO A 34 4.60 10.82 -6.24
CA PRO A 34 5.25 10.38 -5.02
C PRO A 34 6.52 11.22 -4.75
N GLU A 35 6.77 11.56 -3.50
CA GLU A 35 7.93 12.36 -3.08
C GLU A 35 8.87 11.54 -2.20
N ASN A 36 10.17 11.64 -2.46
CA ASN A 36 11.17 10.85 -1.74
C ASN A 36 11.17 11.19 -0.24
N LYS A 37 11.22 10.16 0.62
CA LYS A 37 11.20 10.23 2.09
C LYS A 37 9.85 10.63 2.70
N TYR A 38 8.82 10.86 1.89
CA TYR A 38 7.47 11.18 2.34
C TYR A 38 6.50 10.06 2.02
N MET A 39 5.44 9.96 2.80
CA MET A 39 4.31 9.05 2.61
C MET A 39 4.78 7.62 2.29
N GLU A 40 4.36 7.07 1.16
CA GLU A 40 4.69 5.71 0.73
C GLU A 40 6.16 5.53 0.32
N LEU A 41 6.93 6.60 0.09
CA LEU A 41 8.38 6.54 -0.14
C LEU A 41 9.19 6.88 1.11
N GLY A 42 8.55 6.91 2.28
CA GLY A 42 9.23 6.97 3.57
C GLY A 42 10.00 5.70 3.93
N PRO A 43 10.77 5.74 5.04
CA PRO A 43 11.49 4.57 5.55
C PRO A 43 10.56 3.36 5.76
N ARG A 44 10.96 2.18 5.27
CA ARG A 44 10.13 0.96 5.30
C ARG A 44 9.72 0.55 6.72
N ASP A 45 10.60 0.76 7.69
CA ASP A 45 10.35 0.50 9.11
C ASP A 45 9.22 1.41 9.63
N LYS A 46 9.24 2.70 9.28
CA LYS A 46 8.20 3.67 9.64
C LYS A 46 6.86 3.34 8.98
N VAL A 47 6.86 2.98 7.70
CA VAL A 47 5.64 2.54 7.00
C VAL A 47 5.06 1.28 7.67
N SER A 48 5.91 0.35 8.09
CA SER A 48 5.48 -0.88 8.79
C SER A 48 4.96 -0.60 10.20
N GLN A 49 5.59 0.33 10.94
CA GLN A 49 5.11 0.79 12.24
C GLN A 49 3.77 1.51 12.12
N ALA A 50 3.57 2.32 11.08
CA ALA A 50 2.30 3.00 10.83
C ALA A 50 1.14 2.00 10.69
N PHE A 51 1.35 0.89 9.97
CA PHE A 51 0.37 -0.21 9.92
C PHE A 51 0.05 -0.76 11.31
N TRP A 52 1.06 -0.98 12.17
CA TRP A 52 0.84 -1.49 13.52
C TRP A 52 -0.01 -0.53 14.36
N HIS A 53 0.19 0.78 14.20
CA HIS A 53 -0.63 1.78 14.87
C HIS A 53 -2.08 1.80 14.36
N GLU A 54 -2.31 1.70 13.04
CA GLU A 54 -3.66 1.55 12.48
C GLU A 54 -4.35 0.29 12.99
N TRP A 55 -3.61 -0.82 13.09
CA TRP A 55 -4.11 -2.07 13.63
C TRP A 55 -4.53 -1.93 15.10
N ARG A 56 -3.68 -1.33 15.93
CA ARG A 56 -4.02 -1.06 17.35
C ARG A 56 -5.19 -0.10 17.50
N ALA A 57 -5.36 0.83 16.57
CA ALA A 57 -6.49 1.75 16.55
C ALA A 57 -7.78 1.13 15.97
N GLY A 58 -7.75 -0.13 15.51
CA GLY A 58 -8.91 -0.80 14.92
C GLY A 58 -9.34 -0.21 13.57
N ARG A 59 -8.41 0.43 12.86
CA ARG A 59 -8.63 1.05 11.53
C ARG A 59 -8.16 0.19 10.36
N THR A 60 -7.68 -1.02 10.65
CA THR A 60 -7.42 -2.06 9.65
C THR A 60 -8.70 -2.78 9.22
N ILE A 61 -8.62 -3.45 8.08
CA ILE A 61 -9.67 -4.30 7.52
C ILE A 61 -9.45 -5.72 8.04
N LYS A 62 -10.48 -6.33 8.64
CA LYS A 62 -10.40 -7.71 9.11
C LYS A 62 -10.66 -8.66 7.95
N THR A 63 -9.78 -9.65 7.79
CA THR A 63 -9.95 -10.74 6.82
C THR A 63 -9.73 -12.08 7.52
N HIS A 64 -10.16 -13.17 6.89
CA HIS A 64 -9.91 -14.52 7.39
C HIS A 64 -8.41 -14.89 7.43
N ARG A 65 -7.54 -14.11 6.76
CA ARG A 65 -6.07 -14.29 6.75
C ARG A 65 -5.36 -13.33 7.73
N GLY A 66 -6.12 -12.51 8.45
CA GLY A 66 -5.65 -11.49 9.39
C GLY A 66 -5.93 -10.07 8.91
N ASP A 67 -5.60 -9.10 9.75
CA ASP A 67 -5.88 -7.69 9.50
C ASP A 67 -4.95 -7.12 8.41
N VAL A 68 -5.49 -6.27 7.54
CA VAL A 68 -4.80 -5.67 6.38
C VAL A 68 -5.16 -4.19 6.24
N VAL A 69 -4.37 -3.47 5.45
CA VAL A 69 -4.73 -2.18 4.85
C VAL A 69 -4.78 -2.36 3.33
N HIS A 70 -5.22 -1.33 2.62
CA HIS A 70 -5.31 -1.36 1.17
C HIS A 70 -4.15 -0.61 0.52
N LEU A 71 -3.54 -1.23 -0.49
CA LEU A 71 -2.68 -0.59 -1.47
C LEU A 71 -3.54 -0.21 -2.68
N ASP A 72 -3.80 1.08 -2.87
CA ASP A 72 -4.62 1.59 -3.97
C ASP A 72 -3.76 2.08 -5.13
N LEU A 73 -4.00 1.50 -6.30
CA LEU A 73 -3.30 1.75 -7.55
C LEU A 73 -4.22 2.31 -8.65
N ARG A 74 -5.52 2.44 -8.38
CA ARG A 74 -6.56 2.69 -9.41
C ARG A 74 -6.34 4.01 -10.14
N HIS A 75 -5.84 5.02 -9.42
CA HIS A 75 -5.54 6.35 -9.99
C HIS A 75 -4.42 6.34 -11.05
N LEU A 76 -3.59 5.30 -11.11
CA LEU A 76 -2.54 5.16 -12.14
C LEU A 76 -3.13 4.80 -13.50
N GLY A 77 -4.32 4.20 -13.53
CA GLY A 77 -5.01 3.76 -14.73
C GLY A 77 -4.43 2.47 -15.35
N ALA A 78 -5.29 1.75 -16.07
CA ALA A 78 -4.96 0.43 -16.64
C ALA A 78 -3.70 0.43 -17.51
N ARG A 79 -3.53 1.46 -18.35
CA ARG A 79 -2.38 1.57 -19.26
C ARG A 79 -1.06 1.58 -18.50
N LYS A 80 -0.92 2.46 -17.50
CA LYS A 80 0.31 2.56 -16.71
C LYS A 80 0.55 1.30 -15.89
N LEU A 81 -0.51 0.71 -15.34
CA LEU A 81 -0.40 -0.53 -14.56
C LEU A 81 0.08 -1.71 -15.40
N HIS A 82 -0.45 -1.91 -16.59
CA HIS A 82 -0.01 -2.98 -17.48
C HIS A 82 1.37 -2.73 -18.10
N GLU A 83 1.76 -1.46 -18.27
CA GLU A 83 3.08 -1.10 -18.79
C GLU A 83 4.19 -1.22 -17.73
N ARG A 84 3.92 -0.75 -16.50
CA ARG A 84 4.93 -0.58 -15.44
C ARG A 84 4.88 -1.63 -14.34
N LEU A 85 3.70 -2.19 -14.07
CA LEU A 85 3.45 -3.14 -12.99
C LEU A 85 2.71 -4.43 -13.47
N PRO A 86 3.01 -4.99 -14.67
CA PRO A 86 2.25 -6.12 -15.22
C PRO A 86 2.24 -7.32 -14.28
N PHE A 87 3.40 -7.66 -13.73
CA PHE A 87 3.56 -8.81 -12.84
C PHE A 87 2.75 -8.67 -11.55
N ILE A 88 2.60 -7.47 -11.00
CA ILE A 88 1.77 -7.25 -9.81
C ILE A 88 0.29 -7.40 -10.13
N CYS A 89 -0.13 -6.94 -11.31
CA CYS A 89 -1.51 -7.11 -11.76
C CYS A 89 -1.85 -8.60 -11.92
N GLU A 90 -0.94 -9.38 -12.50
CA GLU A 90 -1.10 -10.83 -12.64
C GLU A 90 -1.15 -11.54 -11.28
N LEU A 91 -0.22 -11.24 -10.37
CA LEU A 91 -0.19 -11.86 -9.04
C LEU A 91 -1.42 -11.52 -8.19
N ALA A 92 -1.88 -10.27 -8.21
CA ALA A 92 -3.06 -9.85 -7.47
C ALA A 92 -4.30 -10.60 -7.96
N LYS A 93 -4.47 -10.73 -9.28
CA LYS A 93 -5.58 -11.50 -9.88
C LYS A 93 -5.49 -12.98 -9.53
N ALA A 94 -4.31 -13.58 -9.70
CA ALA A 94 -4.13 -15.02 -9.54
C ALA A 94 -4.25 -15.50 -8.08
N TYR A 95 -3.73 -14.75 -7.11
CA TYR A 95 -3.59 -15.22 -5.71
C TYR A 95 -4.52 -14.52 -4.71
N VAL A 96 -4.99 -13.33 -5.05
CA VAL A 96 -5.86 -12.52 -4.20
C VAL A 96 -7.25 -12.37 -4.81
N GLY A 97 -7.41 -12.64 -6.11
CA GLY A 97 -8.68 -12.47 -6.82
C GLY A 97 -9.06 -11.01 -7.05
N VAL A 98 -8.08 -10.09 -6.99
CA VAL A 98 -8.30 -8.64 -7.08
C VAL A 98 -7.70 -8.12 -8.38
N ASP A 99 -8.45 -7.29 -9.12
CA ASP A 99 -7.92 -6.51 -10.23
C ASP A 99 -7.46 -5.13 -9.74
N PRO A 100 -6.14 -4.83 -9.69
CA PRO A 100 -5.62 -3.56 -9.18
C PRO A 100 -6.07 -2.33 -9.97
N VAL A 101 -6.58 -2.53 -11.19
CA VAL A 101 -7.17 -1.46 -12.00
C VAL A 101 -8.48 -0.94 -11.39
N ASN A 102 -9.25 -1.84 -10.77
CA ASN A 102 -10.62 -1.55 -10.31
C ASN A 102 -10.74 -1.57 -8.79
N GLU A 103 -9.90 -2.33 -8.11
CA GLU A 103 -10.02 -2.65 -6.69
C GLU A 103 -8.64 -2.54 -5.99
N PRO A 104 -8.61 -2.04 -4.75
CA PRO A 104 -7.36 -1.96 -3.99
C PRO A 104 -6.86 -3.34 -3.54
N ILE A 105 -5.54 -3.50 -3.44
CA ILE A 105 -4.91 -4.76 -3.05
C ILE A 105 -4.79 -4.82 -1.51
N PRO A 106 -5.30 -5.85 -0.82
CA PRO A 106 -5.08 -6.03 0.61
C PRO A 106 -3.61 -6.37 0.90
N VAL A 107 -2.96 -5.58 1.76
CA VAL A 107 -1.55 -5.72 2.13
C VAL A 107 -1.34 -5.59 3.64
N ARG A 108 -0.28 -6.23 4.13
CA ARG A 108 0.22 -6.08 5.51
C ARG A 108 1.74 -6.26 5.55
N PRO A 109 2.44 -5.67 6.54
CA PRO A 109 3.82 -6.00 6.82
C PRO A 109 3.97 -7.49 7.16
N THR A 110 5.05 -8.10 6.69
CA THR A 110 5.42 -9.49 6.99
C THR A 110 6.91 -9.57 7.28
N ALA A 111 7.34 -10.65 7.95
CA ALA A 111 8.76 -10.98 8.00
C ALA A 111 9.30 -11.11 6.57
N HIS A 112 10.39 -10.40 6.28
CA HIS A 112 10.99 -10.37 4.95
C HIS A 112 12.45 -10.82 4.96
N TYR A 113 13.18 -10.52 6.04
CA TYR A 113 14.58 -10.90 6.21
C TYR A 113 14.84 -11.20 7.69
N THR A 114 15.70 -12.17 7.97
CA THR A 114 16.15 -12.52 9.32
C THR A 114 17.59 -12.04 9.48
N MET A 115 17.79 -10.98 10.27
CA MET A 115 19.13 -10.58 10.70
C MET A 115 19.56 -11.47 11.88
N GLY A 116 20.84 -11.83 11.93
CA GLY A 116 21.45 -12.61 13.01
C GLY A 116 21.86 -11.78 14.21
#